data_AF-A0A9E2PDG3-F1
#
_entry.id   AF-A0A9E2PDG3-F1
#
_cell.length_a   1.000
_cell.length_b   1.000
_cell.length_c   1.000
_cell.angle_alpha   90.00
_cell.angle_beta   90.00
_cell.angle_gamma   90.00
#
_symmetry.space_group_name_H-M   'P 1'
#
loop_
_entity.id
_entity.type
_entity.pdbx_description
1 polymer ?
#
loop_
_entity_poly.entity_id
_entity_poly.type
_entity_poly.pdbx_seq_one_letter_code
_entity_poly.pdbx_strand_id
1 'polypeptide(L)'
;MKKIILVLVVLFILISLVAACNRRAEIKSTASPFVWDSDARCADCHTKEVKSMADNNKLAYKHAAAGNVCSDCHNAKDLQKSHGNIATASPVPVQKYSSTICFKCHGSYADIIKLTKGKTRLNPHD
;
A
#
# COMPACT_ATOMS: atom_id res chain seq x y z
N MET A 1 -21.52 -31.82 -55.23
CA MET A 1 -22.17 -30.66 -54.60
C MET A 1 -22.29 -30.78 -53.08
N LYS A 2 -22.98 -31.79 -52.51
CA LYS A 2 -23.09 -31.98 -51.04
C LYS A 2 -21.75 -32.03 -50.28
N LYS A 3 -20.71 -32.69 -50.83
CA LYS A 3 -19.38 -32.76 -50.20
C LYS A 3 -18.64 -31.41 -50.16
N ILE A 4 -18.86 -30.55 -51.16
CA ILE A 4 -18.25 -29.22 -51.24
C ILE A 4 -18.92 -28.28 -50.21
N ILE A 5 -20.25 -28.38 -50.06
CA ILE A 5 -21.02 -27.63 -49.07
C ILE A 5 -20.59 -28.01 -47.65
N LEU A 6 -20.37 -29.30 -47.37
CA LEU A 6 -19.91 -29.77 -46.06
C LEU A 6 -18.52 -29.22 -45.70
N VAL A 7 -17.58 -29.19 -46.66
CA VAL A 7 -16.23 -28.65 -46.45
C VAL A 7 -16.26 -27.15 -46.18
N LEU A 8 -17.09 -26.39 -46.91
CA LEU A 8 -17.21 -24.95 -46.71
C LEU A 8 -17.83 -24.60 -45.35
N VAL A 9 -18.83 -25.36 -44.89
CA VAL A 9 -19.45 -25.16 -43.56
C VAL A 9 -18.46 -25.46 -42.43
N VAL A 10 -17.68 -26.54 -42.54
CA VAL A 10 -16.65 -26.88 -41.54
C VAL A 10 -15.54 -25.81 -41.51
N LEU A 11 -15.11 -25.31 -42.67
CA LEU A 11 -14.11 -24.25 -42.75
C LEU A 11 -14.62 -22.94 -42.12
N PHE A 12 -15.88 -22.58 -42.36
CA PHE A 12 -16.49 -21.37 -41.80
C PHE A 12 -16.67 -21.45 -40.28
N ILE A 13 -17.01 -22.63 -39.76
CA ILE A 13 -17.10 -22.90 -38.32
C ILE A 13 -15.72 -22.78 -37.68
N LEU A 14 -14.67 -23.37 -38.28
CA LEU A 14 -13.31 -23.28 -37.77
C LEU A 14 -12.77 -21.84 -37.75
N ILE A 15 -13.06 -21.04 -38.79
CA ILE A 15 -12.68 -19.61 -38.83
C ILE A 15 -13.41 -18.81 -37.73
N SER A 16 -14.69 -19.14 -37.47
CA SER A 16 -15.48 -18.48 -36.44
C SER A 16 -15.01 -18.83 -35.01
N LEU A 17 -14.53 -20.07 -34.80
CA LEU A 17 -13.93 -20.51 -33.53
C LEU A 17 -12.58 -19.81 -33.25
N VAL A 18 -11.74 -19.60 -34.26
CA VAL A 18 -10.47 -18.87 -34.11
C VAL A 18 -10.71 -17.38 -33.80
N ALA A 19 -11.75 -16.77 -34.37
CA ALA A 19 -12.12 -15.38 -34.10
C ALA A 19 -12.68 -15.17 -32.67
N ALA A 20 -13.29 -16.18 -32.06
CA ALA A 20 -13.80 -16.14 -30.68
C ALA A 20 -12.69 -16.25 -29.62
N CYS A 21 -11.60 -16.97 -29.92
CA CYS A 21 -10.46 -17.11 -29.00
C CYS A 21 -9.58 -15.86 -28.90
N ASN A 22 -9.56 -15.00 -29.93
CA ASN A 22 -8.69 -13.81 -29.96
C ASN A 22 -9.35 -12.52 -29.41
N ARG A 23 -10.61 -12.56 -28.95
CA ARG A 23 -11.25 -11.42 -28.27
C ARG A 23 -10.98 -11.42 -26.76
N ARG A 24 -9.73 -11.63 -26.36
CA ARG A 24 -9.27 -11.07 -25.09
C ARG A 24 -8.87 -9.64 -25.41
N ALA A 25 -9.87 -8.74 -25.41
CA ALA A 25 -9.60 -7.32 -25.37
C ALA A 25 -8.65 -7.09 -24.20
N GLU A 26 -7.41 -6.75 -24.49
CA GLU A 26 -6.55 -6.12 -23.51
C GLU A 26 -7.24 -4.83 -23.13
N ILE A 27 -7.97 -4.85 -22.00
CA ILE A 27 -8.27 -3.64 -21.27
C ILE A 27 -6.91 -3.15 -20.78
N LYS A 28 -6.21 -2.40 -21.64
CA LYS A 28 -5.15 -1.50 -21.19
C LYS A 28 -5.82 -0.60 -20.17
N SER A 29 -5.55 -0.89 -18.90
CA SER A 29 -5.98 -0.07 -17.78
C SER A 29 -5.58 1.37 -18.10
N THR A 30 -6.57 2.22 -18.36
CA THR A 30 -6.43 3.66 -18.48
C THR A 30 -6.37 4.31 -17.09
N ALA A 31 -5.95 3.56 -16.07
CA ALA A 31 -5.64 4.13 -14.78
C ALA A 31 -4.50 5.14 -14.99
N SER A 32 -4.85 6.42 -14.98
CA SER A 32 -3.90 7.50 -14.79
C SER A 32 -2.97 7.10 -13.64
N PRO A 33 -1.64 7.25 -13.78
CA PRO A 33 -0.75 6.96 -12.66
C PRO A 33 -1.25 7.77 -11.48
N PHE A 34 -1.55 7.08 -10.38
CA PHE A 34 -1.94 7.74 -9.14
C PHE A 34 -0.79 8.66 -8.75
N VAL A 35 -1.03 9.97 -8.81
CA VAL A 35 -0.11 10.98 -8.31
C VAL A 35 -0.54 11.27 -6.90
N TRP A 36 0.31 10.92 -5.93
CA TRP A 36 0.08 11.27 -4.54
C TRP A 36 0.22 12.79 -4.36
N ASP A 37 -0.71 13.37 -3.62
CA ASP A 37 -0.61 14.72 -3.07
C ASP A 37 -0.80 14.70 -1.55
N SER A 38 -0.54 15.82 -0.88
CA SER A 38 -0.62 15.93 0.58
C SER A 38 -2.03 15.80 1.16
N ASP A 39 -3.06 15.95 0.32
CA ASP A 39 -4.47 15.89 0.72
C ASP A 39 -5.04 14.47 0.53
N ALA A 40 -4.26 13.56 -0.07
CA ALA A 40 -4.61 12.16 -0.23
C ALA A 40 -4.93 11.51 1.14
N ARG A 41 -6.08 10.84 1.20
CA ARG A 41 -6.51 10.13 2.41
C ARG A 41 -5.66 8.87 2.58
N CYS A 42 -4.85 8.81 3.64
CA CYS A 42 -3.95 7.68 3.89
C CYS A 42 -4.68 6.32 3.89
N ALA A 43 -5.93 6.29 4.36
CA ALA A 43 -6.76 5.08 4.45
C ALA A 43 -7.07 4.43 3.09
N ASP A 44 -7.02 5.19 2.00
CA ASP A 44 -7.36 4.72 0.66
C ASP A 44 -6.32 3.70 0.14
N CYS A 45 -5.08 3.75 0.64
CA CYS A 45 -4.02 2.79 0.29
C CYS A 45 -3.44 2.05 1.53
N HIS A 46 -3.39 2.69 2.69
CA HIS A 46 -2.76 2.17 3.91
C HIS A 46 -3.79 1.69 4.94
N THR A 47 -4.75 0.87 4.49
CA THR A 47 -5.85 0.41 5.35
C THR A 47 -5.36 -0.40 6.56
N LYS A 48 -4.24 -1.14 6.43
CA LYS A 48 -3.69 -1.95 7.54
C LYS A 48 -3.07 -1.06 8.63
N GLU A 49 -2.34 -0.03 8.21
CA GLU A 49 -1.70 0.94 9.10
C GLU A 49 -2.77 1.75 9.85
N VAL A 50 -3.81 2.20 9.14
CA VAL A 50 -4.96 2.88 9.76
C VAL A 50 -5.68 1.97 10.76
N LYS A 51 -5.89 0.69 10.42
CA LYS A 51 -6.45 -0.28 11.38
C LYS A 51 -5.57 -0.46 12.62
N SER A 52 -4.24 -0.41 12.47
CA SER A 52 -3.32 -0.52 13.61
C SER A 52 -3.42 0.66 14.59
N MET A 53 -3.86 1.83 14.13
CA MET A 53 -4.14 2.98 15.00
C MET A 53 -5.42 2.81 15.82
N ALA A 54 -6.33 1.90 15.41
CA ALA A 54 -7.58 1.61 16.11
C ALA A 54 -7.54 0.32 16.96
N ASP A 55 -6.50 -0.51 16.83
CA ASP A 55 -6.36 -1.79 17.55
C ASP A 55 -5.50 -1.62 18.80
N ASN A 56 -6.10 -1.73 20.00
CA ASN A 56 -5.42 -1.55 21.28
C ASN A 56 -4.31 -2.56 21.58
N ASN A 57 -4.20 -3.63 20.79
CA ASN A 57 -3.11 -4.60 20.85
C ASN A 57 -1.91 -4.19 19.98
N LYS A 58 -1.98 -3.06 19.27
CA LYS A 58 -0.89 -2.52 18.45
C LYS A 58 -0.28 -1.30 19.11
N LEU A 59 1.00 -1.09 18.83
CA LEU A 59 1.77 0.03 19.38
C LEU A 59 1.28 1.38 18.85
N ALA A 60 0.87 1.42 17.58
CA ALA A 60 0.36 2.63 16.93
C ALA A 60 -0.91 3.17 17.64
N TYR A 61 -1.75 2.30 18.19
CA TYR A 61 -2.91 2.71 18.97
C TYR A 61 -2.54 3.60 20.16
N LYS A 62 -1.41 3.38 20.84
CA LYS A 62 -1.01 4.23 21.98
C LYS A 62 -0.75 5.67 21.55
N HIS A 63 -0.21 5.86 20.34
CA HIS A 63 0.05 7.20 19.79
C HIS A 63 -1.24 7.83 19.28
N ALA A 64 -2.11 7.05 18.63
CA ALA A 64 -3.42 7.49 18.20
C ALA A 64 -4.32 7.91 19.37
N ALA A 65 -4.34 7.12 20.45
CA ALA A 65 -5.09 7.41 21.67
C ALA A 65 -4.58 8.65 22.41
N ALA A 66 -3.31 9.05 22.17
CA ALA A 66 -2.75 10.31 22.64
C ALA A 66 -3.03 11.50 21.70
N GLY A 67 -3.83 11.29 20.64
CA GLY A 67 -4.21 12.32 19.68
C GLY A 67 -3.27 12.51 18.50
N ASN A 68 -2.21 11.70 18.37
CA ASN A 68 -1.29 11.82 17.24
C ASN A 68 -1.90 11.26 15.95
N VAL A 69 -1.60 11.93 14.85
CA VAL A 69 -2.02 11.60 13.48
C VAL A 69 -0.83 11.15 12.63
N CYS A 70 -1.09 10.67 11.42
CA CYS A 70 -0.06 10.12 10.54
C CYS A 70 1.08 11.11 10.29
N SER A 71 0.77 12.39 10.10
CA SER A 71 1.76 13.45 9.79
C SER A 71 2.69 13.80 10.95
N ASP A 72 2.38 13.40 12.18
CA ASP A 72 3.25 13.67 13.33
C ASP A 72 4.55 12.85 13.25
N CYS A 73 4.48 11.67 12.62
CA CYS A 73 5.63 10.82 12.32
C CYS A 73 6.02 10.85 10.83
N HIS A 74 5.04 10.90 9.93
CA HIS A 74 5.29 10.91 8.49
C HIS A 74 5.39 12.35 7.98
N ASN A 75 6.60 12.92 7.96
CA ASN A 75 6.77 14.28 7.45
C ASN A 75 6.56 14.37 5.92
N ALA A 76 6.09 15.52 5.46
CA ALA A 76 5.71 15.74 4.06
C ALA A 76 6.86 15.49 3.06
N LYS A 77 8.10 15.84 3.42
CA LYS A 77 9.27 15.63 2.55
C LYS A 77 9.54 14.15 2.30
N ASP A 78 9.51 13.35 3.36
CA ASP A 78 9.72 11.90 3.25
C ASP A 78 8.53 11.22 2.57
N LEU A 79 7.31 11.69 2.83
CA LEU A 79 6.12 11.22 2.13
C LEU A 79 6.21 11.49 0.62
N GLN A 80 6.57 12.70 0.19
CA GLN A 80 6.74 13.04 -1.22
C GLN A 80 7.79 12.15 -1.89
N LYS A 81 8.91 11.90 -1.20
CA LYS A 81 9.97 11.02 -1.69
C LYS A 81 9.48 9.58 -1.84
N SER A 82 8.80 9.05 -0.83
CA SER A 82 8.30 7.67 -0.82
C SER A 82 7.17 7.44 -1.82
N HIS A 83 6.34 8.44 -2.07
CA HIS A 83 5.23 8.37 -3.03
C HIS A 83 5.60 8.88 -4.44
N GLY A 84 6.81 9.41 -4.64
CA GLY A 84 7.26 9.96 -5.93
C GLY A 84 7.47 8.92 -7.04
N ASN A 85 7.58 7.64 -6.69
CA ASN A 85 7.75 6.53 -7.63
C ASN A 85 6.99 5.28 -7.16
N ILE A 86 5.68 5.39 -6.94
CA ILE A 86 4.85 4.22 -6.65
C ILE A 86 4.68 3.39 -7.94
N ALA A 87 5.73 2.69 -8.33
CA ALA A 87 5.54 1.44 -9.03
C ALA A 87 4.79 0.53 -8.07
N THR A 88 3.75 -0.15 -8.54
CA THR A 88 2.76 -0.95 -7.81
C THR A 88 3.32 -2.15 -7.02
N ALA A 89 4.60 -2.16 -6.68
CA ALA A 89 5.28 -3.24 -6.00
C ALA A 89 4.94 -3.22 -4.50
N SER A 90 3.99 -4.08 -4.15
CA SER A 90 3.83 -4.59 -2.78
C SER A 90 4.93 -5.61 -2.49
N PRO A 91 5.56 -5.60 -1.29
CA PRO A 91 5.23 -4.78 -0.12
C PRO A 91 5.99 -3.44 -0.12
N VAL A 92 5.32 -2.38 0.36
CA VAL A 92 6.02 -1.15 0.77
C VAL A 92 6.95 -1.52 1.94
N PRO A 93 8.26 -1.21 1.85
CA PRO A 93 9.20 -1.52 2.93
C PRO A 93 8.78 -0.85 4.23
N VAL A 94 9.02 -1.52 5.35
CA VAL A 94 8.75 -0.97 6.70
C VAL A 94 9.51 0.34 6.85
N GLN A 95 8.78 1.43 7.10
CA GLN A 95 9.37 2.73 7.33
C GLN A 95 10.23 2.69 8.60
N LYS A 96 11.52 2.99 8.44
CA LYS A 96 12.42 3.21 9.58
C LYS A 96 12.42 4.70 9.90
N TYR A 97 12.25 5.01 11.17
CA TYR A 97 12.34 6.38 11.67
C TYR A 97 13.70 6.64 12.29
N SER A 98 14.22 7.85 12.08
CA SER A 98 15.31 8.36 12.92
C SER A 98 14.80 8.51 14.36
N SER A 99 15.65 8.21 15.35
CA SER A 99 15.34 8.42 16.76
C SER A 99 14.95 9.86 17.09
N THR A 100 15.43 10.83 16.30
CA THR A 100 15.08 12.24 16.42
C THR A 100 13.58 12.51 16.34
N ILE A 101 12.80 11.69 15.64
CA ILE A 101 11.36 11.88 15.57
C ILE A 101 10.67 11.54 16.88
N CYS A 102 11.12 10.48 17.55
CA CYS A 102 10.60 10.04 18.84
C CYS A 102 10.84 11.14 19.89
N PHE A 103 11.99 11.81 19.80
CA PHE A 103 12.44 12.85 20.72
C PHE A 103 11.60 14.13 20.65
N LYS A 104 10.81 14.35 19.59
CA LYS A 104 9.85 15.46 19.52
C LYS A 104 8.83 15.44 20.68
N CYS A 105 8.48 14.24 21.16
CA CYS A 105 7.51 14.06 22.23
C CYS A 105 8.11 13.36 23.46
N HIS A 106 9.11 12.50 23.28
CA HIS A 106 9.67 11.68 24.35
C HIS A 106 10.97 12.22 24.98
N GLY A 107 11.43 13.42 24.59
CA GLY A 107 12.65 14.00 25.13
C GLY A 107 13.91 13.32 24.59
N SER A 108 14.76 12.78 25.46
CA SER A 108 16.00 12.11 25.08
C SER A 108 15.89 10.59 25.10
N TYR A 109 16.94 9.90 24.64
CA TYR A 109 17.03 8.44 24.78
C TYR A 109 17.03 8.01 26.26
N ALA A 110 17.64 8.81 27.15
CA ALA A 110 17.64 8.54 28.59
C ALA A 110 16.22 8.64 29.18
N ASP A 111 15.40 9.57 28.70
CA ASP A 111 14.00 9.71 29.12
C ASP A 111 13.17 8.51 28.66
N ILE A 112 13.38 8.03 27.43
CA ILE A 112 12.74 6.81 26.93
C ILE A 112 13.14 5.59 27.76
N ILE A 113 14.43 5.40 28.06
CA ILE A 113 14.90 4.30 28.93
C ILE A 113 14.20 4.35 30.29
N LYS A 114 14.02 5.54 30.86
CA LYS A 114 13.32 5.72 32.14
C LYS A 114 11.85 5.32 32.03
N LEU A 115 11.17 5.70 30.95
CA LEU A 115 9.77 5.32 30.68
C LEU A 115 9.60 3.82 30.43
N THR A 116 10.61 3.16 29.86
CA THR A 116 10.60 1.72 29.58
C THR A 116 11.25 0.88 30.67
N LYS A 117 11.64 1.47 31.81
CA LYS A 117 12.27 0.76 32.91
C LYS A 117 11.39 -0.41 33.37
N GLY A 118 11.97 -1.61 33.43
CA GLY A 118 11.27 -2.84 33.80
C GLY A 118 10.41 -3.45 32.69
N LYS A 119 10.42 -2.86 31.48
CA LYS A 119 9.88 -3.51 30.27
C LYS A 119 10.96 -4.38 29.64
N THR A 120 10.55 -5.53 29.09
CA THR A 120 11.46 -6.50 28.48
C THR A 120 11.90 -6.13 27.05
N ARG A 121 11.29 -5.10 26.46
CA ARG A 121 11.64 -4.59 25.11
C ARG A 121 12.38 -3.24 25.24
N LEU A 122 13.58 -3.17 24.68
CA LEU A 122 14.45 -1.98 24.65
C LEU A 122 13.84 -0.85 23.81
N ASN A 123 13.28 -1.19 22.65
CA ASN A 123 12.45 -0.29 21.85
C ASN A 123 11.01 -0.83 21.86
N PRO A 124 10.00 -0.01 22.20
CA PRO A 124 8.63 -0.43 22.06
C PRO A 124 8.29 -0.82 20.60
N HIS A 125 9.00 -0.29 19.59
CA HIS A 125 8.78 -0.53 18.17
C HIS A 125 9.75 -1.52 17.48
N ASP A 126 10.63 -2.22 18.21
CA ASP A 126 11.50 -3.27 17.62
C ASP A 126 10.77 -4.60 17.34
#